data_AF-A0A662DAZ5-F1
#
_entry.id   AF-A0A662DAZ5-F1
#
_cell.length_a   1.000
_cell.length_b   1.000
_cell.length_c   1.000
_cell.angle_alpha   90.00
_cell.angle_beta   90.00
_cell.angle_gamma   90.00
#
_symmetry.space_group_name_H-M   'P 1'
#
loop_
_entity.id
_entity.type
_entity.pdbx_description
1 polymer ?
#
loop_
_entity_poly.entity_id
_entity_poly.type
_entity_poly.pdbx_seq_one_letter_code
_entity_poly.pdbx_strand_id
1 'polypeptide(L)' 'MSCLELVEAEAGYGRIKVIKGINLCVEEGKVVLLVGPNGSGKSTLAKVILGL' A
#
# COMPACT_ATOMS: atom_id res chain seq x y z
N MET A 1 -10.13 -18.51 0.87
CA MET A 1 -10.38 -17.24 1.58
C MET A 1 -9.45 -16.23 0.95
N SER A 2 -9.97 -15.31 0.13
CA SER A 2 -9.15 -14.37 -0.63
C SER A 2 -8.99 -13.08 0.18
N CYS A 3 -7.77 -12.82 0.64
CA CYS A 3 -7.41 -11.57 1.31
C CYS A 3 -6.35 -10.83 0.49
N LEU A 4 -6.27 -9.51 0.67
CA LEU A 4 -5.17 -8.71 0.13
C LEU A 4 -4.01 -8.77 1.13
N GLU A 5 -2.84 -9.19 0.67
CA GLU A 5 -1.63 -9.25 1.48
C GLU A 5 -0.47 -8.53 0.78
N LEU A 6 0.22 -7.67 1.53
CA LEU A 6 1.49 -7.06 1.17
C LEU A 6 2.51 -7.49 2.21
N VAL A 7 3.63 -8.07 1.75
CA VAL A 7 4.75 -8.49 2.59
C VAL A 7 5.99 -7.72 2.19
N GLU A 8 6.58 -6.97 3.13
CA GLU A 8 7.78 -6.16 2.94
C GLU A 8 7.72 -5.29 1.66
N ALA A 9 6.55 -4.75 1.36
CA ALA A 9 6.32 -4.06 0.10
C ALA A 9 7.14 -2.77 0.04
N GLU A 10 7.85 -2.58 -1.07
CA GLU A 10 8.58 -1.36 -1.40
C GLU A 10 8.10 -0.82 -2.74
N ALA A 11 7.95 0.50 -2.83
CA ALA A 11 7.56 1.17 -4.07
C ALA A 11 7.99 2.63 -4.08
N GLY A 12 8.15 3.18 -5.27
CA GLY A 12 8.73 4.51 -5.42
C GLY A 12 8.70 5.00 -6.85
N TYR A 13 9.19 6.23 -7.03
CA TYR A 13 9.31 6.86 -8.35
C TYR A 13 10.79 7.14 -8.61
N GLY A 14 11.36 6.47 -9.62
CA GLY A 14 12.79 6.58 -9.92
C GLY A 14 13.65 6.22 -8.71
N ARG A 15 14.41 7.19 -8.20
CA ARG A 15 15.31 7.01 -7.03
C ARG A 15 14.61 7.21 -5.68
N ILE A 16 13.36 7.65 -5.66
CA ILE A 16 12.65 8.00 -4.43
C ILE A 16 11.83 6.78 -3.97
N LYS A 17 12.21 6.16 -2.84
CA LYS A 17 11.38 5.17 -2.14
C LYS A 17 10.28 5.88 -1.34
N VAL A 18 9.03 5.64 -1.71
CA VAL A 18 7.85 6.20 -1.03
C VAL A 18 7.28 5.20 -0.02
N ILE A 19 7.14 3.94 -0.44
CA ILE A 19 6.77 2.82 0.43
C ILE A 19 8.06 2.09 0.80
N LYS A 20 8.26 1.82 2.10
CA LYS A 20 9.53 1.37 2.68
C LYS A 20 9.32 0.15 3.57
N GLY A 21 9.19 -1.04 2.96
CA GLY A 21 9.08 -2.32 3.67
C GLY A 21 7.84 -2.39 4.56
N ILE A 22 6.65 -2.23 3.96
CA ILE A 22 5.40 -2.30 4.74
C ILE A 22 4.77 -3.67 4.65
N ASN A 23 4.10 -4.06 5.73
CA ASN A 23 3.24 -5.23 5.80
C ASN A 23 1.79 -4.78 5.96
N LEU A 24 0.88 -5.33 5.14
CA LEU A 24 -0.56 -5.05 5.19
C LEU A 24 -1.33 -6.33 4.90
N CYS A 25 -2.33 -6.64 5.72
CA CYS A 25 -3.29 -7.70 5.46
C CYS A 25 -4.70 -7.13 5.58
N VAL A 26 -5.53 -7.33 4.56
CA VAL A 26 -6.95 -6.94 4.56
C VAL A 26 -7.79 -8.17 4.26
N GLU A 27 -8.55 -8.60 5.26
CA GLU A 27 -9.47 -9.71 5.15
C GLU A 27 -10.59 -9.45 4.14
N GLU A 28 -11.13 -10.54 3.59
CA GLU A 28 -12.27 -10.51 2.68
C GLU A 28 -13.49 -9.82 3.31
N GLY A 29 -14.18 -8.98 2.55
CA GLY A 29 -15.37 -8.27 3.00
C GLY A 29 -15.12 -7.09 3.94
N LYS A 30 -13.86 -6.72 4.22
CA LYS A 30 -13.53 -5.53 5.01
C LYS A 30 -13.44 -4.29 4.12
N VAL A 31 -13.92 -3.16 4.67
CA VAL A 31 -13.68 -1.83 4.11
C VAL A 31 -12.63 -1.14 4.98
N VAL A 32 -11.52 -0.72 4.38
CA VAL A 32 -10.40 -0.10 5.08
C VAL A 32 -10.16 1.30 4.51
N LEU A 33 -9.99 2.28 5.40
CA LEU A 33 -9.64 3.66 5.04
C LEU A 33 -8.14 3.90 5.26
N LEU A 34 -7.44 4.32 4.20
CA LEU A 34 -6.04 4.73 4.30
C LEU A 34 -5.93 6.23 4.61
N VAL A 35 -5.48 6.55 5.83
CA VAL A 35 -5.35 7.94 6.33
C VAL A 35 -3.89 8.34 6.54
N GLY A 36 -3.64 9.66 6.52
CA GLY A 36 -2.32 10.22 6.79
C GLY A 36 -2.08 11.57 6.07
N PRO A 37 -1.00 12.30 6.42
CA PRO A 37 -0.68 13.60 5.84
C PRO A 37 -0.47 13.59 4.31
N ASN A 38 -0.53 14.75 3.68
CA ASN A 38 -0.15 14.87 2.26
C ASN A 38 1.30 14.43 2.06
N GLY A 39 1.54 13.67 0.98
CA GLY A 39 2.87 13.10 0.70
C GLY A 39 3.23 11.84 1.47
N SER A 40 2.39 11.33 2.37
CA SER A 40 2.69 10.12 3.16
C SER A 40 2.68 8.79 2.39
N GLY A 41 2.47 8.82 1.06
CA GLY A 41 2.49 7.63 0.22
C GLY A 41 1.15 6.93 0.00
N LYS A 42 0.02 7.49 0.47
CA LYS A 42 -1.32 6.86 0.34
C LYS A 42 -1.69 6.45 -1.08
N SER A 43 -1.61 7.40 -2.02
CA SER A 43 -1.93 7.14 -3.43
C SER A 43 -0.90 6.20 -4.07
N THR A 44 0.34 6.21 -3.62
CA THR A 44 1.36 5.25 -4.09
C THR A 44 1.02 3.84 -3.61
N LEU A 45 0.65 3.66 -2.34
CA LEU A 45 0.20 2.37 -1.82
C LEU A 45 -1.05 1.86 -2.54
N ALA A 46 -2.02 2.75 -2.79
CA ALA A 46 -3.21 2.39 -3.57
C ALA A 46 -2.85 1.92 -4.99
N LYS A 47 -1.91 2.58 -5.67
CA LYS A 47 -1.42 2.13 -6.98
C LYS A 47 -0.74 0.76 -6.93
N VAL A 48 0.11 0.52 -5.93
CA VAL A 48 0.74 -0.79 -5.72
C VAL A 48 -0.31 -1.89 -5.57
N ILE A 49 -1.34 -1.66 -4.74
CA ILE A 49 -2.45 -2.61 -4.55
C ILE A 49 -3.20 -2.87 -5.85
N LEU A 50 -3.36 -1.85 -6.69
CA LEU A 50 -4.04 -1.94 -7.99
C LEU A 50 -3.12 -2.43 -9.14
N GLY A 51 -1.83 -2.65 -8.88
CA GLY A 51 -0.85 -3.06 -9.91
C GLY A 51 -0.49 -1.97 -10.93
N LEU A 52 -0.48 -0.70 -10.52
CA LEU A 52 -0.23 0.49 -11.35
C LEU A 52 1.12 1.18 -11.09
#